data_AF-A0A7S2TR74-F1
#
_entry.id   AF-A0A7S2TR74-F1
#
_cell.length_a   1.000
_cell.length_b   1.000
_cell.length_c   1.000
_cell.angle_alpha   90.00
_cell.angle_beta   90.00
_cell.angle_gamma   90.00
#
_symmetry.space_group_name_H-M   'P 1'
#
loop_
_entity.id
_entity.type
_entity.pdbx_description
1 polymer ?
#
loop_
_entity_poly.entity_id
_entity_poly.type
_entity_poly.pdbx_seq_one_letter_code
_entity_poly.pdbx_strand_id
1 'polypeptide(L)'
;LRGTTQVYYNDYPRKGEKGGDGAQDVRSIVRRSVSHLNELELIDGRIYANVLGGDVILVILPDTGQITHVLNLSNLPYYAQLRKSKDDPKIRDDVLNGIAFDEKQRKMYVTGKRWPVLYEVMLPDLSSCEDMFK
;
A
#
# COMPACT_ATOMS: atom_id res chain seq x y z
N LEU A 1 -23.68 -7.66 6.65
CA LEU A 1 -22.31 -7.46 6.13
C LEU A 1 -21.35 -8.25 7.02
N ARG A 2 -20.99 -9.47 6.64
CA ARG A 2 -19.93 -10.26 7.28
C ARG A 2 -18.76 -10.31 6.31
N GLY A 3 -17.62 -9.80 6.72
CA GLY A 3 -16.41 -9.77 5.91
C GLY A 3 -15.25 -9.23 6.73
N THR A 4 -14.78 -10.01 7.70
CA THR A 4 -13.43 -9.84 8.24
C THR A 4 -12.54 -10.86 7.54
N THR A 5 -11.41 -10.45 6.96
CA THR A 5 -10.36 -11.38 6.52
C THR A 5 -9.01 -10.67 6.52
N GLN A 6 -8.30 -10.90 7.62
CA GLN A 6 -6.85 -10.86 7.78
C GLN A 6 -6.12 -9.52 7.64
N VAL A 7 -5.17 -9.38 8.54
CA VAL A 7 -4.27 -8.26 8.74
C VAL A 7 -2.96 -8.55 8.02
N TYR A 8 -2.51 -7.65 7.15
CA TYR A 8 -1.19 -7.74 6.53
C TYR A 8 -0.28 -6.68 7.14
N TYR A 9 0.72 -7.13 7.89
CA TYR A 9 1.84 -6.31 8.33
C TYR A 9 3.06 -6.72 7.51
N ASN A 10 3.79 -5.74 6.97
CA ASN A 10 5.11 -5.99 6.44
C ASN A 10 6.00 -4.82 6.86
N ASP A 11 6.52 -4.90 8.08
CA ASP A 11 7.71 -4.13 8.45
C ASP A 11 8.82 -4.62 7.51
N TYR A 12 9.12 -3.83 6.47
CA TYR A 12 10.18 -4.21 5.55
C TYR A 12 11.51 -4.19 6.30
N PRO A 13 12.38 -5.19 6.13
CA PRO A 13 13.45 -5.42 7.07
C PRO A 13 14.44 -4.27 7.13
N ARG A 14 14.82 -3.95 8.37
CA ARG A 14 15.93 -3.05 8.68
C ARG A 14 17.19 -3.52 7.93
N LYS A 15 18.05 -2.56 7.62
CA LYS A 15 19.32 -2.72 6.90
C LYS A 15 20.03 -4.04 7.27
N GLY A 16 19.99 -5.03 6.38
CA GLY A 16 20.70 -6.31 6.58
C GLY A 16 20.02 -7.55 6.00
N GLU A 17 18.70 -7.60 5.90
CA GLU A 17 18.01 -8.81 5.43
C GLU A 17 17.69 -8.75 3.93
N LYS A 18 17.78 -9.90 3.25
CA LYS A 18 17.51 -10.08 1.82
C LYS A 18 16.06 -10.54 1.62
N GLY A 19 15.23 -9.71 0.98
CA GLY A 19 13.87 -10.06 0.57
C GLY A 19 13.86 -10.80 -0.78
N GLY A 20 13.05 -11.85 -0.88
CA GLY A 20 13.00 -12.77 -2.03
C GLY A 20 12.44 -12.18 -3.33
N ASP A 21 12.86 -12.80 -4.42
CA ASP A 21 12.69 -12.39 -5.81
C ASP A 21 11.20 -12.34 -6.24
N GLY A 22 10.67 -11.14 -6.48
CA GLY A 22 9.39 -10.98 -7.19
C GLY A 22 8.54 -9.76 -6.82
N ALA A 23 8.77 -9.14 -5.65
CA ALA A 23 8.29 -7.79 -5.36
C ALA A 23 9.34 -6.79 -5.87
N GLN A 24 8.94 -5.68 -6.49
CA GLN A 24 9.90 -4.60 -6.75
C GLN A 24 10.62 -4.27 -5.42
N ASP A 25 11.95 -4.28 -5.43
CA ASP A 25 12.75 -4.04 -4.23
C ASP A 25 12.32 -2.69 -3.63
N VAL A 26 11.69 -2.73 -2.46
CA VAL A 26 11.18 -1.55 -1.75
C VAL A 26 12.31 -0.54 -1.50
N ARG A 27 13.57 -1.01 -1.37
CA ARG A 27 14.74 -0.11 -1.24
C ARG A 27 15.02 0.69 -2.51
N SER A 28 14.66 0.17 -3.68
CA SER A 28 14.77 0.90 -4.95
C SER A 28 13.71 2.01 -5.07
N ILE A 29 12.53 1.79 -4.47
CA ILE A 29 11.41 2.75 -4.43
C ILE A 29 11.73 3.89 -3.45
N VAL A 30 12.24 3.61 -2.25
CA VAL A 30 12.55 4.62 -1.22
C VAL A 30 13.72 5.54 -1.62
N ARG A 31 14.59 5.12 -2.54
CA ARG A 31 15.80 5.87 -2.96
C ARG A 31 15.67 6.59 -4.29
N ARG A 32 14.52 6.50 -4.97
CA ARG A 32 14.28 7.13 -6.28
C ARG A 32 12.97 7.89 -6.24
N SER A 33 12.85 8.92 -7.07
CA SER A 33 11.56 9.58 -7.30
C SER A 33 10.55 8.54 -7.79
N VAL A 34 9.41 8.45 -7.10
CA VAL A 34 8.33 7.55 -7.48
C VAL A 34 7.42 8.27 -8.46
N SER A 35 7.34 7.75 -9.68
CA SER A 35 6.41 8.19 -10.71
C SER A 35 5.06 7.45 -10.62
N HIS A 36 4.00 8.03 -11.20
CA HIS A 36 2.67 7.41 -11.33
C HIS A 36 1.94 7.17 -10.00
N LEU A 37 2.03 8.11 -9.07
CA LEU A 37 1.08 8.18 -7.96
C LEU A 37 -0.31 8.47 -8.53
N ASN A 38 -1.32 7.69 -8.14
CA ASN A 38 -2.67 7.80 -8.71
C ASN A 38 -3.69 8.27 -7.69
N GLU A 39 -3.92 7.46 -6.65
CA GLU A 39 -4.87 7.76 -5.58
C GLU A 39 -4.11 8.23 -4.33
N LEU A 40 -4.61 9.26 -3.65
CA LEU A 40 -4.02 9.82 -2.43
C LEU A 40 -5.08 9.96 -1.34
N GLU A 41 -4.70 9.70 -0.09
CA GLU A 41 -5.52 9.97 1.10
C GLU A 41 -4.65 10.60 2.19
N LEU A 42 -5.15 11.65 2.86
CA LEU A 42 -4.46 12.28 3.99
C LEU A 42 -4.95 11.66 5.30
N ILE A 43 -4.08 10.94 6.00
CA ILE A 43 -4.40 10.27 7.27
C ILE A 43 -3.37 10.70 8.30
N ASP A 44 -3.84 11.35 9.36
CA ASP A 44 -3.01 11.80 10.49
C ASP A 44 -1.76 12.59 10.04
N GLY A 45 -1.95 13.51 9.09
CA GLY A 45 -0.88 14.38 8.56
C GLY A 45 0.09 13.69 7.60
N ARG A 46 -0.19 12.45 7.18
CA ARG A 46 0.63 11.69 6.22
C ARG A 46 -0.16 11.39 4.96
N ILE A 47 0.53 11.43 3.83
CA ILE A 47 -0.05 11.07 2.53
C ILE A 47 0.09 9.57 2.33
N TYR A 48 -1.03 8.88 2.14
CA TYR A 48 -1.10 7.49 1.71
C TYR A 48 -1.34 7.50 0.21
N ALA A 49 -0.44 6.91 -0.58
CA ALA A 49 -0.53 6.96 -2.03
C ALA A 49 -0.37 5.59 -2.68
N ASN A 50 -1.29 5.25 -3.60
CA ASN A 50 -1.11 4.09 -4.47
C ASN A 50 -0.18 4.44 -5.63
N VAL A 51 0.60 3.45 -6.06
CA VAL A 51 1.40 3.52 -7.30
C VAL A 51 0.66 2.79 -8.41
N LEU A 52 0.41 3.45 -9.54
CA LEU A 52 -0.26 2.84 -10.68
C LEU A 52 0.51 1.61 -11.17
N GLY A 53 -0.17 0.46 -11.27
CA GLY A 53 0.44 -0.82 -11.62
C GLY A 53 1.35 -1.42 -10.54
N GLY A 54 1.50 -0.73 -9.40
CA GLY A 54 2.19 -1.20 -8.22
C GLY A 54 1.28 -2.00 -7.29
N ASP A 55 1.90 -2.76 -6.40
CA ASP A 55 1.21 -3.60 -5.41
C ASP A 55 1.22 -3.00 -4.00
N VAL A 56 1.57 -1.71 -3.88
CA VAL A 56 1.90 -1.07 -2.61
C VAL A 56 1.16 0.25 -2.40
N ILE A 57 0.99 0.59 -1.12
CA ILE A 57 0.67 1.95 -0.67
C ILE A 57 1.92 2.54 -0.02
N LEU A 58 2.28 3.76 -0.42
CA LEU A 58 3.36 4.52 0.18
C LEU A 58 2.81 5.46 1.26
N VAL A 59 3.47 5.53 2.40
CA VAL A 59 3.20 6.53 3.43
C VAL A 59 4.28 7.60 3.34
N ILE A 60 3.88 8.83 3.06
CA ILE A 60 4.75 9.92 2.65
C ILE A 60 4.56 11.11 3.60
N LEU A 61 5.68 11.71 4.03
CA LEU A 61 5.67 12.99 4.72
C LEU A 61 5.39 14.11 3.71
N PRO A 62 4.32 14.91 3.87
CA PRO A 62 3.95 15.94 2.91
C PRO A 62 5.02 17.02 2.76
N ASP A 63 5.72 17.37 3.86
CA ASP A 63 6.68 18.48 3.88
C ASP A 63 7.99 18.18 3.13
N THR A 64 8.41 16.91 3.14
CA THR A 64 9.72 16.49 2.60
C THR A 64 9.60 15.57 1.39
N GLY A 65 8.42 15.00 1.14
CA GLY A 65 8.23 13.93 0.16
C GLY A 65 8.90 12.60 0.56
N GLN A 66 9.41 12.49 1.79
CA GLN A 66 10.07 11.28 2.25
C GLN A 66 9.05 10.16 2.48
N ILE A 67 9.31 9.00 1.87
CA ILE A 67 8.55 7.77 2.14
C ILE A 67 9.01 7.21 3.49
N THR A 68 8.10 7.10 4.45
CA THR A 68 8.39 6.54 5.78
C THR A 68 8.00 5.08 5.89
N HIS A 69 6.94 4.65 5.19
CA HIS A 69 6.48 3.26 5.21
C HIS A 69 6.00 2.83 3.82
N VAL A 70 6.03 1.51 3.59
CA VAL A 70 5.51 0.88 2.38
C VAL A 70 4.64 -0.30 2.78
N LEU A 71 3.36 -0.22 2.46
CA LEU A 71 2.38 -1.27 2.76
C LEU A 71 2.26 -2.18 1.55
N ASN A 72 2.61 -3.46 1.69
CA ASN A 72 2.50 -4.43 0.60
C ASN A 72 1.11 -5.07 0.57
N LEU A 73 0.35 -4.81 -0.49
CA LEU A 73 -1.00 -5.33 -0.71
C LEU A 73 -1.06 -6.47 -1.73
N SER A 74 0.08 -6.99 -2.18
CA SER A 74 0.19 -8.04 -3.21
C SER A 74 -0.59 -9.33 -2.89
N ASN A 75 -0.89 -9.54 -1.60
CA ASN A 75 -1.49 -10.75 -1.05
C ASN A 75 -3.00 -10.60 -0.74
N LEU A 76 -3.62 -9.44 -1.03
CA LEU A 76 -5.06 -9.30 -0.90
C LEU A 76 -5.76 -10.38 -1.77
N PRO A 77 -6.68 -11.19 -1.22
CA PRO A 77 -7.14 -12.42 -1.88
C PRO A 77 -7.61 -12.27 -3.32
N TYR A 78 -8.42 -11.24 -3.62
CA TYR A 78 -8.91 -10.96 -4.95
C TYR A 78 -7.80 -10.39 -5.84
N TYR A 79 -7.00 -9.47 -5.30
CA TYR A 79 -5.90 -8.87 -6.05
C TYR A 79 -4.84 -9.90 -6.44
N ALA A 80 -4.44 -10.78 -5.53
CA ALA A 80 -3.50 -11.85 -5.80
C ALA A 80 -3.97 -12.79 -6.93
N GLN A 81 -5.28 -12.99 -7.08
CA GLN A 81 -5.86 -13.73 -8.19
C GLN A 81 -5.80 -12.94 -9.50
N LEU A 82 -6.23 -11.66 -9.49
CA LEU A 82 -6.10 -10.78 -10.65
C LEU A 82 -4.64 -10.68 -11.14
N ARG A 83 -3.70 -10.64 -10.21
CA ARG A 83 -2.27 -10.56 -10.51
C ARG A 83 -1.73 -11.78 -11.28
N LYS A 84 -2.38 -12.94 -11.18
CA LYS A 84 -2.03 -14.14 -11.96
C LYS A 84 -2.54 -14.10 -13.39
N SER A 85 -3.46 -13.18 -13.69
CA SER A 85 -4.15 -13.09 -14.97
C SER A 85 -3.95 -11.71 -15.63
N LYS A 86 -2.87 -11.00 -15.28
CA LYS A 86 -2.55 -9.64 -15.79
C LYS A 86 -2.40 -9.57 -17.31
N ASP A 87 -2.06 -10.68 -17.95
CA ASP A 87 -1.92 -10.77 -19.41
C ASP A 87 -3.28 -10.83 -20.13
N ASP A 88 -4.40 -11.05 -19.41
CA ASP A 88 -5.74 -10.98 -19.98
C ASP A 88 -6.14 -9.51 -20.23
N PRO A 89 -6.33 -9.10 -21.50
CA PRO A 89 -6.69 -7.72 -21.84
C PRO A 89 -7.98 -7.23 -21.19
N LYS A 90 -8.89 -8.12 -20.79
CA LYS A 90 -10.18 -7.76 -20.18
C LYS A 90 -10.03 -7.20 -18.77
N ILE A 91 -9.03 -7.68 -18.03
CA ILE A 91 -8.81 -7.39 -16.60
C ILE A 91 -7.47 -6.70 -16.32
N ARG A 92 -6.67 -6.43 -17.35
CA ARG A 92 -5.39 -5.70 -17.23
C ARG A 92 -5.53 -4.35 -16.52
N ASP A 93 -6.69 -3.71 -16.65
CA ASP A 93 -6.98 -2.42 -16.02
C ASP A 93 -7.60 -2.55 -14.61
N ASP A 94 -7.80 -3.77 -14.08
CA ASP A 94 -8.37 -4.03 -12.75
C ASP A 94 -7.31 -3.91 -11.65
N VAL A 95 -6.66 -2.75 -11.61
CA VAL A 95 -5.54 -2.45 -10.72
C VAL A 95 -6.01 -1.96 -9.36
N LEU A 96 -5.13 -2.08 -8.36
CA LEU A 96 -5.29 -1.46 -7.04
C LEU A 96 -5.50 0.06 -7.21
N ASN A 97 -6.63 0.55 -6.72
CA ASN A 97 -7.05 1.94 -6.83
C ASN A 97 -8.18 2.25 -5.85
N GLY A 98 -8.07 3.35 -5.12
CA GLY A 98 -9.01 3.69 -4.05
C GLY A 98 -8.43 3.36 -2.68
N ILE A 99 -8.23 4.42 -1.91
CA ILE A 99 -7.91 4.42 -0.49
C ILE A 99 -8.99 5.27 0.17
N ALA A 100 -9.54 4.83 1.29
CA ALA A 100 -10.48 5.61 2.06
C ALA A 100 -10.22 5.44 3.54
N PHE A 101 -10.48 6.48 4.32
CA PHE A 101 -10.24 6.47 5.75
C PHE A 101 -11.45 6.91 6.56
N ASP A 102 -11.87 6.07 7.52
CA ASP A 102 -12.87 6.45 8.53
C ASP A 102 -12.15 6.96 9.78
N GLU A 103 -12.15 8.27 9.97
CA GLU A 103 -11.52 8.93 11.12
C GLU A 103 -12.15 8.54 12.46
N LYS A 104 -13.46 8.27 12.49
CA LYS A 104 -14.18 7.95 13.74
C LYS A 104 -13.87 6.54 14.21
N GLN A 105 -13.79 5.59 13.27
CA GLN A 105 -13.51 4.19 13.57
C GLN A 105 -12.01 3.84 13.48
N ARG A 106 -11.20 4.76 12.95
CA ARG A 106 -9.75 4.60 12.72
C ARG A 106 -9.46 3.42 11.79
N LYS A 107 -10.27 3.30 10.73
CA LYS A 107 -10.21 2.20 9.77
C LYS A 107 -9.82 2.70 8.39
N MET A 108 -8.80 2.07 7.81
CA MET A 108 -8.42 2.29 6.43
C MET A 108 -9.04 1.20 5.55
N TYR A 109 -9.54 1.61 4.40
CA TYR A 109 -10.12 0.74 3.40
C TYR A 109 -9.40 0.88 2.07
N VAL A 110 -9.22 -0.24 1.37
CA VAL A 110 -8.58 -0.28 0.06
C VAL A 110 -9.38 -1.14 -0.91
N THR A 111 -9.39 -0.74 -2.17
CA THR A 111 -10.06 -1.45 -3.26
C THR A 111 -9.29 -1.27 -4.57
N GLY A 112 -9.95 -1.57 -5.69
CA GLY A 112 -9.40 -1.40 -7.02
C GLY A 112 -10.45 -1.11 -8.06
N LYS A 113 -9.97 -0.72 -9.23
CA LYS A 113 -10.84 -0.46 -10.38
C LYS A 113 -11.62 -1.74 -10.72
N ARG A 114 -12.95 -1.64 -10.68
CA ARG A 114 -13.91 -2.74 -10.96
C ARG A 114 -13.82 -3.92 -9.99
N TRP A 115 -13.17 -3.77 -8.84
CA TRP A 115 -13.17 -4.83 -7.83
C TRP A 115 -14.57 -4.98 -7.22
N PRO A 116 -15.08 -6.21 -7.05
CA PRO A 116 -16.33 -6.46 -6.35
C PRO A 116 -16.15 -6.49 -4.82
N VAL A 117 -14.97 -6.13 -4.32
CA VAL A 117 -14.57 -6.25 -2.91
C VAL A 117 -13.91 -4.99 -2.38
N LEU A 118 -14.13 -4.72 -1.10
CA LEU A 118 -13.48 -3.69 -0.31
C LEU A 118 -12.76 -4.38 0.86
N TYR A 119 -11.50 -4.05 1.09
CA TYR A 119 -10.71 -4.59 2.20
C TYR A 119 -10.54 -3.54 3.28
N GLU A 120 -10.83 -3.90 4.53
CA GLU A 120 -10.31 -3.16 5.69
C GLU A 120 -8.84 -3.57 5.89
N VAL A 121 -7.96 -2.59 5.96
CA VAL A 121 -6.51 -2.78 6.16
C VAL A 121 -6.09 -2.02 7.40
N MET A 122 -5.17 -2.61 8.17
CA MET A 122 -4.68 -1.92 9.37
C MET A 122 -3.75 -0.78 8.99
N LEU A 123 -3.84 0.30 9.75
CA LEU A 123 -2.82 1.33 9.70
C LEU A 123 -1.50 0.77 10.25
N PRO A 124 -0.36 1.15 9.65
CA PRO A 124 0.95 0.85 10.22
C PRO A 124 1.11 1.56 11.57
N ASP A 125 1.93 0.99 12.45
CA ASP A 125 2.33 1.60 13.70
C ASP A 125 3.41 2.63 13.42
N LEU A 126 2.98 3.88 13.45
CA LEU A 126 3.83 5.03 13.14
C LEU A 126 4.71 5.45 14.32
N SER A 127 4.53 4.87 15.51
CA SER A 127 5.29 5.22 16.72
C SER A 127 6.79 4.90 16.58
N SER A 128 7.15 3.93 15.74
CA SER A 128 8.54 3.51 15.53
C SER A 128 9.39 4.49 14.71
N CYS A 129 8.78 5.47 14.04
CA CYS A 129 9.49 6.41 13.15
C CYS A 129 9.73 7.80 13.74
N GLU A 130 9.00 8.23 14.77
CA GLU A 130 9.20 9.55 15.38
C GLU A 130 10.51 9.66 16.17
N ASP A 131 11.01 8.53 16.68
CA ASP A 131 12.27 8.47 17.44
C ASP A 131 13.53 8.36 16.56
N MET A 132 13.42 8.24 15.24
CA MET A 132 14.57 8.21 14.34
C MET A 132 15.11 9.59 13.94
N PHE A 133 14.38 10.67 14.28
CA PHE A 133 14.69 12.04 13.84
C PHE A 133 14.82 13.05 15.00
N LYS A 134 14.91 12.58 16.24
CA LYS A 134 15.48 13.33 17.38
C LYS A 134 16.93 12.90 17.57
#